data_AF-A0A1F2RJ11-F1
#
_entry.id   AF-A0A1F2RJ11-F1
#
_cell.length_a   1.000
_cell.length_b   1.000
_cell.length_c   1.000
_cell.angle_alpha   90.00
_cell.angle_beta   90.00
_cell.angle_gamma   90.00
#
_symmetry.space_group_name_H-M   'P 1'
#
loop_
_entity.id
_entity.type
_entity.pdbx_description
1 polymer ?
#
loop_
_entity_poly.entity_id
_entity_poly.type
_entity_poly.pdbx_seq_one_letter_code
_entity_poly.pdbx_strand_id
1 'polypeptide(L)' 'MEQIRQQEISRVESQLGDLTPAQREAIEALTKGLVNKVLHSPVTQLKSLAQQPDGLRLVETVRRIFNLKQ' A
#
# COMPACT_ATOMS: atom_id res chain seq x y z
N MET A 1 -4.26 -0.41 -2.14
CA MET A 1 -3.82 -0.66 -0.74
C MET A 1 -4.52 0.23 0.28
N GLU A 2 -4.85 1.49 -0.03
CA GLU A 2 -5.55 2.36 0.94
C GLU A 2 -6.90 1.79 1.39
N GLN A 3 -7.71 1.25 0.48
CA GLN A 3 -8.97 0.59 0.83
C GLN A 3 -8.77 -0.59 1.80
N ILE A 4 -7.77 -1.44 1.55
CA ILE A 4 -7.43 -2.57 2.43
C ILE A 4 -6.98 -2.05 3.80
N ARG A 5 -6.14 -1.01 3.82
CA ARG A 5 -5.66 -0.39 5.07
C ARG A 5 -6.82 0.13 5.92
N GLN A 6 -7.77 0.83 5.30
CA GLN A 6 -8.96 1.36 6.00
C GLN A 6 -9.86 0.24 6.51
N GLN A 7 -10.08 -0.82 5.72
CA GLN A 7 -10.86 -1.99 6.14
C GLN A 7 -10.23 -2.67 7.37
N GLU A 8 -8.91 -2.82 7.40
CA GLU A 8 -8.22 -3.41 8.56
C GLU A 8 -8.27 -2.51 9.79
N ILE A 9 -8.20 -1.19 9.64
CA ILE A 9 -8.38 -0.26 10.76
C ILE A 9 -9.78 -0.39 11.34
N SER A 10 -10.82 -0.36 10.50
CA SER A 10 -12.21 -0.52 10.96
C SER A 10 -12.45 -1.88 11.61
N ARG A 11 -11.79 -2.94 11.13
CA ARG A 11 -11.84 -4.28 11.74
C ARG A 11 -11.18 -4.32 13.12
N VAL A 12 -10.11 -3.56 13.34
CA VAL A 12 -9.43 -3.49 14.64
C VAL A 12 -10.18 -2.56 15.60
N GLU A 13 -10.72 -1.45 15.12
CA GLU A 13 -11.59 -0.56 15.90
C GLU A 13 -12.79 -1.32 16.48
N SER A 14 -13.41 -2.23 15.71
CA SER A 14 -14.51 -3.07 16.21
C SER A 14 -14.09 -4.11 17.27
N GLN A 15 -12.80 -4.44 17.37
CA GLN A 15 -12.26 -5.40 18.35
C GLN A 15 -11.74 -4.73 19.62
N LEU A 16 -11.20 -3.51 19.51
CA LEU A 16 -10.58 -2.77 20.61
C LEU A 16 -11.56 -1.86 21.36
N GLY A 17 -12.75 -1.61 20.81
CA GLY A 17 -13.70 -0.64 21.35
C GLY A 17 -13.30 0.80 20.99
N ASP A 18 -13.87 1.78 21.70
CA ASP A 18 -13.63 3.20 21.42
C ASP A 18 -12.17 3.57 21.69
N LEU A 19 -11.44 3.84 20.59
CA LEU A 19 -10.09 4.38 20.65
C LEU A 19 -10.12 5.88 20.96
N THR A 20 -9.18 6.33 21.79
CA THR A 20 -8.92 7.78 21.93
C THR A 20 -8.42 8.35 20.60
N PRO A 21 -8.61 9.67 20.34
CA PRO A 21 -8.11 10.30 19.12
C PRO A 21 -6.61 10.07 18.87
N ALA A 22 -5.79 10.13 19.94
CA ALA A 22 -4.35 9.90 19.86
C ALA A 22 -3.99 8.45 19.48
N GLN A 23 -4.72 7.46 20.00
CA GLN A 23 -4.52 6.05 19.62
C GLN A 23 -4.90 5.81 18.17
N ARG A 24 -6.01 6.40 17.71
CA ARG A 24 -6.44 6.31 16.31
C ARG A 24 -5.40 6.92 15.37
N GLU A 25 -4.87 8.09 15.71
CA GLU A 25 -3.80 8.72 14.94
C GLU A 25 -2.52 7.88 14.89
N ALA A 26 -2.11 7.28 16.02
CA ALA A 26 -0.95 6.40 16.08
C ALA A 26 -1.10 5.17 15.16
N ILE A 27 -2.29 4.54 15.13
CA ILE A 27 -2.59 3.42 14.24
C ILE A 27 -2.58 3.87 12.77
N GLU A 28 -3.15 5.05 12.47
CA GLU A 28 -3.11 5.60 11.11
C GLU A 28 -1.67 5.85 10.65
N ALA A 29 -0.84 6.48 11.49
CA ALA A 29 0.56 6.76 11.17
C ALA A 29 1.36 5.47 10.96
N LEU A 30 1.19 4.49 11.85
CA LEU A 30 1.84 3.18 11.75
C LEU A 30 1.47 2.46 10.45
N THR A 31 0.18 2.34 10.16
CA THR A 31 -0.31 1.62 8.99
C THR A 31 0.07 2.30 7.67
N LYS A 32 0.04 3.64 7.61
CA LYS A 32 0.57 4.41 6.47
C LYS A 32 2.06 4.17 6.29
N GLY A 33 2.83 4.18 7.38
CA GLY A 33 4.27 3.88 7.37
C GLY A 33 4.58 2.48 6.83
N LEU A 34 3.81 1.47 7.23
CA LEU A 34 3.95 0.10 6.72
C LEU A 34 3.67 0.01 5.23
N VAL A 35 2.55 0.57 4.76
CA VAL A 35 2.19 0.59 3.33
C VAL A 35 3.28 1.28 2.52
N ASN A 36 3.77 2.44 2.97
CA ASN A 36 4.84 3.16 2.29
C ASN A 36 6.13 2.33 2.20
N LYS A 37 6.54 1.67 3.28
CA LYS A 37 7.74 0.80 3.29
C LYS A 37 7.59 -0.39 2.34
N VAL A 38 6.43 -1.05 2.34
CA VAL A 38 6.15 -2.19 1.45
C VAL A 38 6.13 -1.75 -0.02
N LEU A 39 5.57 -0.59 -0.32
CA LEU A 39 5.46 -0.10 -1.70
C LEU A 39 6.74 0.55 -2.22
N HIS A 40 7.60 1.07 -1.35
CA HIS A 40 8.78 1.82 -1.77
C HIS A 40 9.70 1.02 -2.70
N SER A 41 10.09 -0.20 -2.30
CA SER A 41 10.98 -1.05 -3.08
C SER A 41 10.39 -1.47 -4.45
N PRO A 42 9.18 -2.08 -4.54
CA PRO A 42 8.62 -2.50 -5.83
C PRO A 42 8.31 -1.31 -6.75
N VAL A 43 7.82 -0.19 -6.23
CA VAL A 43 7.58 1.02 -7.06
C VAL A 43 8.89 1.59 -7.60
N THR A 44 9.95 1.58 -6.80
CA THR A 44 11.27 2.06 -7.25
C THR A 44 11.86 1.14 -8.32
N GLN A 45 11.76 -0.18 -8.14
CA GLN A 45 12.17 -1.15 -9.16
C GLN A 45 11.38 -0.97 -10.46
N LEU A 46 10.05 -0.82 -10.38
CA LEU A 46 9.22 -0.58 -11.57
C LEU A 46 9.65 0.66 -12.35
N LYS A 47 9.94 1.76 -11.66
CA LYS A 47 10.43 2.99 -12.28
C LYS A 47 11.76 2.78 -13.00
N SER A 48 12.69 2.04 -12.38
CA SER A 48 13.99 1.71 -12.99
C SER A 48 13.82 0.81 -14.22
N LEU A 49 12.97 -0.21 -14.13
CA LEU A 49 12.71 -1.14 -15.21
C LEU A 49 12.04 -0.45 -16.41
N ALA A 50 11.11 0.49 -16.18
CA ALA A 50 10.47 1.26 -17.24
C ALA A 50 11.43 2.07 -18.11
N GLN A 51 12.67 2.31 -17.65
CA GLN A 51 13.72 3.00 -18.42
C GLN A 51 14.55 2.05 -19.29
N GLN A 52 14.33 0.73 -19.20
CA GLN A 52 15.04 -0.27 -19.98
C GLN A 52 14.31 -0.58 -21.30
N PRO A 53 15.02 -0.99 -22.37
CA PRO A 53 14.43 -1.30 -23.67
C PRO A 53 13.25 -2.30 -23.62
N ASP A 54 13.32 -3.29 -22.72
CA ASP A 54 12.27 -4.31 -22.53
C ASP A 54 11.36 -4.06 -21.31
N GLY A 55 11.51 -2.90 -20.66
CA GLY A 55 10.87 -2.55 -19.39
C GLY A 55 9.34 -2.57 -19.39
N LEU A 56 8.74 -2.23 -20.54
CA LEU A 56 7.29 -2.12 -20.71
C LEU A 56 6.57 -3.44 -20.42
N ARG A 57 7.14 -4.59 -20.84
CA ARG A 57 6.52 -5.91 -20.65
C ARG A 57 6.47 -6.33 -19.18
N LEU A 58 7.49 -5.94 -18.42
CA LEU A 58 7.54 -6.19 -16.98
C LEU A 58 6.59 -5.26 -16.23
N VAL A 59 6.48 -3.99 -16.63
CA VAL A 59 5.48 -3.05 -16.09
C VAL A 59 4.05 -3.57 -16.31
N GLU A 60 3.74 -4.12 -17.48
CA GLU A 60 2.43 -4.75 -17.74
C GLU A 60 2.16 -5.95 -16.83
N THR A 61 3.16 -6.79 -16.60
CA THR A 61 3.05 -7.95 -15.70
C THR A 61 2.71 -7.50 -14.28
N VAL A 62 3.40 -6.47 -13.78
CA VAL A 62 3.18 -5.97 -12.43
C VAL A 62 1.84 -5.24 -12.29
N ARG A 63 1.39 -4.52 -13.33
CA ARG A 63 0.01 -3.97 -13.35
C ARG A 63 -1.04 -5.06 -13.17
N ARG A 64 -0.87 -6.23 -13.80
CA ARG A 64 -1.78 -7.38 -13.65
C ARG A 64 -1.74 -7.97 -12.24
N ILE A 65 -0.54 -8.17 -11.68
CA ILE A 65 -0.37 -8.71 -10.31
C ILE A 65 -1.07 -7.82 -9.27
N PHE A 66 -0.95 -6.51 -9.41
CA PHE A 66 -1.55 -5.55 -8.47
C PHE A 66 -2.96 -5.08 -8.87
N ASN A 67 -3.53 -5.64 -9.94
CA ASN A 67 -4.84 -5.27 -10.48
C ASN A 67 -5.02 -3.73 -10.62
N LEU A 68 -3.99 -3.05 -11.12
CA LEU A 68 -4.02 -1.60 -11.33
C LEU A 68 -4.79 -1.33 -12.62
N LYS A 69 -5.95 -0.65 -12.53
CA LYS A 69 -6.74 -0.27 -13.72
C LYS A 69 -5.91 0.59 -14.68
N GLN A 70 -6.20 0.43 -15.98
CA GLN A 70 -5.55 1.14 -17.10
C GLN A 70 -5.77 2.65 -17.01
#